data_AF-A0A9X9A1M7-F1
#
_entry.id   AF-A0A9X9A1M7-F1
#
_cell.length_a   1.000
_cell.length_b   1.000
_cell.length_c   1.000
_cell.angle_alpha   90.00
_cell.angle_beta   90.00
_cell.angle_gamma   90.00
#
_symmetry.space_group_name_H-M   'P 1'
#
loop_
_entity.id
_entity.type
_entity.pdbx_description
1 polymer ?
#
loop_
_entity_poly.entity_id
_entity_poly.type
_entity_poly.pdbx_seq_one_letter_code
_entity_poly.pdbx_strand_id
1 'polypeptide(L)' 'GQEVYMEKTGDEDDTYFTLYHVLTNEEFEEVDIELDWDEDDEEGLKKMFPKLWEMYGEEPIEW' A
#
# COMPACT_ATOMS: atom_id res chain seq x y z
N GLY A 1 -7.17 -8.41 0.58
CA GLY A 1 -7.56 -8.30 2.01
C GLY A 1 -8.89 -7.58 2.12
N GLN A 2 -8.91 -6.30 1.75
CA GLN A 2 -10.10 -5.46 1.73
C GLN A 2 -11.25 -6.01 0.87
N GLU A 3 -10.99 -6.40 -0.39
CA GLU A 3 -12.04 -6.93 -1.29
C GLU A 3 -12.78 -8.15 -0.70
N VAL A 4 -12.04 -9.06 -0.07
CA VAL A 4 -12.61 -10.24 0.60
C VAL A 4 -13.45 -9.83 1.81
N TYR A 5 -13.04 -8.81 2.56
CA TYR A 5 -13.83 -8.28 3.67
C TYR A 5 -15.14 -7.67 3.16
N MET A 6 -15.08 -6.80 2.15
CA MET A 6 -16.25 -6.16 1.53
C MET A 6 -17.24 -7.18 0.96
N GLU A 7 -16.75 -8.23 0.27
CA GLU A 7 -17.60 -9.31 -0.22
C GLU A 7 -18.30 -10.08 0.92
N LYS A 8 -17.64 -10.20 2.08
CA LYS A 8 -18.15 -10.94 3.25
C LYS A 8 -19.10 -10.12 4.12
N THR A 9 -18.85 -8.83 4.30
CA THR A 9 -19.62 -7.96 5.19
C THR A 9 -20.64 -7.11 4.44
N GLY A 10 -20.43 -6.85 3.15
CA GLY A 10 -21.22 -5.91 2.36
C GLY A 10 -20.98 -4.44 2.75
N ASP A 11 -20.00 -4.18 3.62
CA ASP A 11 -19.57 -2.83 3.99
C ASP A 11 -18.56 -2.32 2.96
N GLU A 12 -18.91 -1.27 2.24
CA GLU A 12 -18.06 -0.62 1.23
C GLU A 12 -17.11 0.44 1.84
N ASP A 13 -17.18 0.67 3.15
CA ASP A 13 -16.56 1.83 3.81
C ASP A 13 -15.23 1.50 4.53
N ASP A 14 -14.46 2.52 4.90
CA ASP A 14 -13.09 2.54 5.52
C ASP A 14 -12.91 1.71 6.83
N THR A 15 -13.95 0.97 7.21
CA THR A 15 -14.01 0.02 8.32
C THR A 15 -12.92 -1.05 8.28
N TYR A 16 -12.53 -1.53 7.09
CA TYR A 16 -11.47 -2.53 6.96
C TYR A 16 -10.12 -2.03 7.48
N PHE A 17 -9.71 -0.82 7.09
CA PHE A 17 -8.46 -0.22 7.52
C PHE A 17 -8.45 0.04 9.03
N THR A 18 -9.58 0.50 9.57
CA THR A 18 -9.74 0.73 11.01
C THR A 18 -9.57 -0.58 11.81
N LEU A 19 -10.21 -1.66 11.36
CA LEU A 19 -10.11 -2.98 12.00
C LEU A 19 -8.69 -3.55 11.91
N TYR A 20 -8.05 -3.44 10.75
CA TYR A 20 -6.67 -3.87 10.56
C TYR A 20 -5.75 -3.15 11.55
N HIS A 21 -5.85 -1.82 11.63
CA HIS A 21 -5.03 -1.01 12.52
C HIS A 21 -5.22 -1.37 14.01
N VAL A 22 -6.47 -1.54 14.46
CA VAL A 22 -6.76 -1.96 15.84
C VAL A 22 -6.20 -3.36 16.15
N LEU A 23 -6.23 -4.28 15.18
CA LEU A 23 -5.79 -5.66 15.36
C LEU A 23 -4.26 -5.80 15.30
N THR A 24 -3.59 -5.07 14.42
CA THR A 24 -2.13 -5.14 14.28
C THR A 24 -1.41 -4.28 15.30
N ASN A 25 -2.10 -3.30 15.90
CA ASN A 25 -1.54 -2.36 16.87
C ASN A 25 -0.27 -1.68 16.32
N GLU A 26 -0.24 -1.53 15.00
CA GLU A 26 0.87 -1.02 14.22
C GLU A 26 0.73 0.51 14.17
N GLU A 27 1.77 1.21 14.60
CA GLU A 27 1.81 2.67 14.56
C GLU A 27 1.82 3.10 13.09
N PHE A 28 0.64 3.45 12.57
CA PHE A 28 0.51 3.98 11.23
C PHE A 28 0.93 5.45 11.28
N GLU A 29 2.21 5.72 10.99
CA GLU A 29 2.59 7.06 10.58
C GLU A 29 1.93 7.30 9.21
N GLU A 30 0.91 8.16 9.21
CA GLU A 30 0.38 8.74 7.98
C GLU A 30 1.48 9.66 7.43
N VAL A 31 2.43 9.05 6.73
CA VAL A 31 3.43 9.79 5.98
C VAL A 31 2.68 10.39 4.80
N ASP A 32 2.55 11.71 4.82
CA ASP A 32 1.99 12.48 3.72
C ASP A 32 3.01 12.45 2.57
N ILE A 33 2.96 11.37 1.80
CA ILE A 33 3.85 11.13 0.67
C ILE A 33 3.14 11.66 -0.58
N GLU A 34 3.56 12.84 -1.03
CA GLU A 34 3.24 13.31 -2.38
C GLU A 34 4.01 12.46 -3.39
N LEU A 35 3.35 11.40 -3.90
CA LEU A 35 3.84 10.62 -5.02
C LEU A 35 3.38 11.32 -6.31
N ASP A 36 4.32 11.89 -7.06
CA ASP A 36 4.08 12.39 -8.41
C ASP A 36 3.91 11.24 -9.44
N TRP A 37 4.28 10.01 -9.04
CA TRP A 37 4.23 8.80 -9.86
C TRP A 37 4.90 9.00 -11.22
N ASP A 38 6.02 9.71 -11.23
CA ASP A 38 6.84 9.78 -12.42
C ASP A 38 7.51 8.40 -12.64
N GLU A 39 7.11 7.69 -13.70
CA GLU A 39 7.68 6.40 -14.07
C GLU A 39 9.20 6.48 -14.30
N ASP A 40 9.70 7.69 -14.61
CA ASP A 40 11.13 7.94 -14.81
C ASP A 40 11.89 8.21 -13.48
N ASP A 41 11.20 8.37 -12.33
CA ASP A 41 11.84 8.55 -11.01
C ASP A 41 12.10 7.22 -10.27
N GLU A 42 12.78 6.31 -10.97
CA GLU A 42 13.20 5.01 -10.42
C GLU A 42 14.06 5.18 -9.15
N GLU A 43 14.91 6.20 -9.08
CA GLU A 43 15.78 6.45 -7.93
C GLU A 43 15.00 6.93 -6.70
N GLY A 44 13.98 7.80 -6.89
CA GLY A 44 13.10 8.25 -5.83
C GLY A 44 12.27 7.10 -5.25
N LEU A 45 11.65 6.31 -6.13
CA LEU A 45 10.83 5.15 -5.74
C LEU A 45 11.66 4.10 -5.00
N LYS A 46 12.88 3.82 -5.46
CA LYS A 46 13.81 2.89 -4.79
C LYS A 46 14.18 3.34 -3.38
N LYS A 47 14.38 4.66 -3.18
CA LYS A 47 14.75 5.22 -1.88
C LYS A 47 13.58 5.21 -0.89
N MET A 48 12.37 5.45 -1.38
CA MET A 48 11.16 5.54 -0.56
C MET A 48 10.62 4.16 -0.19
N PHE A 49 10.68 3.21 -1.13
CA PHE A 49 10.15 1.86 -0.95
C PHE A 49 11.19 0.79 -1.25
N PRO A 50 12.28 0.69 -0.47
CA PRO A 50 13.39 -0.21 -0.77
C PRO A 50 12.97 -1.68 -0.80
N LYS A 51 12.02 -2.08 0.07
CA LYS A 51 11.50 -3.45 0.11
C LYS A 51 10.60 -3.80 -1.08
N LEU A 52 9.81 -2.85 -1.58
CA LEU A 52 8.95 -3.07 -2.74
C LEU A 52 9.79 -3.07 -4.03
N TRP A 53 10.79 -2.18 -4.11
CA TRP A 53 11.73 -2.13 -5.21
C TRP A 53 12.55 -3.41 -5.35
N GLU A 54 12.97 -4.02 -4.24
CA GLU A 54 13.67 -5.32 -4.25
C GLU A 54 12.82 -6.45 -4.84
N MET A 55 11.49 -6.38 -4.68
CA MET A 55 10.59 -7.44 -5.16
C MET A 55 10.07 -7.19 -6.58
N TYR A 56 9.81 -5.93 -6.95
CA TYR A 56 9.07 -5.58 -8.17
C TYR A 56 9.69 -4.42 -8.96
N GLY A 57 10.80 -3.85 -8.48
CA GLY A 57 11.44 -2.69 -9.13
C GLY A 57 12.18 -3.05 -10.41
N GLU A 58 12.74 -4.26 -10.51
CA GLU A 58 13.42 -4.72 -11.73
C GLU A 58 12.47 -5.45 -12.70
N GLU A 59 11.52 -6.23 -12.17
CA GLU A 59 10.49 -6.92 -12.94
C GLU A 59 9.10 -6.49 -12.47
N PRO A 60 8.49 -5.49 -13.12
CA PRO A 60 7.12 -5.10 -12.80
C PRO A 60 6.16 -6.26 -13.10
N ILE A 61 5.09 -6.37 -12.32
CA ILE A 61 4.05 -7.38 -12.54
C ILE A 61 3.34 -7.08 -13.86
N GLU A 62 3.43 -8.01 -14.82
CA GLU A 62 2.65 -7.96 -16.05
C GLU A 62 1.17 -8.25 -15.76
N TRP A 63 0.27 -7.37 -16.22
CA TRP A 63 -1.19 -7.48 -16.09
C TRP A 63 -1.86 -7.84 -17.42
#